data_AF-A0A944K0Z5-F1
#
_entry.id   AF-A0A944K0Z5-F1
#
_cell.length_a   1.000
_cell.length_b   1.000
_cell.length_c   1.000
_cell.angle_alpha   90.00
_cell.angle_beta   90.00
_cell.angle_gamma   90.00
#
_symmetry.space_group_name_H-M   'P 1'
#
loop_
_entity.id
_entity.type
_entity.pdbx_description
1 polymer ?
#
loop_
_entity_poly.entity_id
_entity_poly.type
_entity_poly.pdbx_seq_one_letter_code
_entity_poly.pdbx_strand_id
1 'polypeptide(L)'
;MRQQAKHLHVQAANYCWFRDPSKALCLKLAGTPGADRPLAGMCDSARCPQATHHPCHLPVWQSQAANHKVFLAKPRFPKGEKTRLMPELERAQRVVDEIIAASAAGGE
;
A
#
# COMPACT_ATOMS: atom_id res chain seq x y z
N MET A 1 -9.52 16.85 16.98
CA MET A 1 -8.57 15.78 16.58
C MET A 1 -8.77 14.44 17.32
N ARG A 2 -9.10 14.39 18.62
CA ARG A 2 -9.23 13.12 19.40
C ARG A 2 -10.17 12.06 18.80
N GLN A 3 -11.28 12.46 18.19
CA GLN A 3 -12.27 11.53 17.62
C GLN A 3 -11.79 10.82 16.34
N GLN A 4 -10.79 11.35 15.64
CA GLN A 4 -10.23 10.71 14.45
C GLN A 4 -9.15 9.68 14.81
N ALA A 5 -8.46 9.86 15.93
CA ALA A 5 -7.37 8.99 16.37
C ALA A 5 -7.82 7.54 16.57
N LYS A 6 -9.08 7.29 16.95
CA LYS A 6 -9.61 5.93 17.14
C LYS A 6 -9.70 5.09 15.87
N HIS A 7 -9.65 5.71 14.69
CA HIS A 7 -9.69 5.02 13.40
C HIS A 7 -8.31 4.93 12.74
N LEU A 8 -7.29 5.56 13.33
CA LEU A 8 -5.96 5.65 12.75
C LEU A 8 -5.11 4.48 13.26
N HIS A 9 -4.70 3.62 12.34
CA HIS A 9 -3.71 2.58 12.60
C HIS A 9 -2.43 2.91 11.83
N VAL A 10 -1.37 3.20 12.57
CA VAL A 10 -0.05 3.52 12.01
C VAL A 10 0.65 2.22 11.63
N GLN A 11 1.07 2.11 10.36
CA GLN A 11 1.78 0.96 9.83
C GLN A 11 3.04 1.44 9.09
N ALA A 12 3.97 0.53 8.79
CA ALA A 12 5.23 0.89 8.15
C ALA A 12 5.05 1.42 6.72
N ALA A 13 4.08 0.89 5.97
CA ALA A 13 3.87 1.22 4.56
C ALA A 13 2.75 2.25 4.33
N ASN A 14 1.91 2.52 5.33
CA ASN A 14 0.74 3.38 5.20
C ASN A 14 0.17 3.77 6.56
N TYR A 15 -0.68 4.80 6.56
CA TYR A 15 -1.64 5.02 7.62
C TYR A 15 -2.98 4.41 7.20
N CYS A 16 -3.59 3.60 8.06
CA CYS A 16 -4.90 3.01 7.80
C CYS A 16 -5.96 3.78 8.59
N TRP A 17 -6.89 4.40 7.86
CA TRP A 17 -8.08 5.06 8.39
C TRP A 17 -9.25 4.08 8.40
N PHE A 18 -9.20 3.11 9.32
CA PHE A 18 -10.20 2.06 9.49
C PHE A 18 -11.53 2.65 9.99
N ARG A 19 -12.30 3.24 9.08
CA ARG A 19 -13.58 3.93 9.35
C ARG A 19 -14.77 3.05 9.04
N ASP A 20 -14.61 2.14 8.08
CA ASP A 20 -15.66 1.27 7.57
C ASP A 20 -15.08 -0.14 7.33
N PRO A 21 -15.39 -1.12 8.20
CA PRO A 21 -14.95 -2.51 8.02
C PRO A 21 -15.35 -3.09 6.66
N SER A 22 -16.50 -2.69 6.10
CA SER A 22 -16.96 -3.14 4.79
C SER A 22 -16.14 -2.59 3.62
N LYS A 23 -15.29 -1.58 3.85
CA LYS A 23 -14.33 -1.03 2.88
C LYS A 23 -12.91 -1.49 3.12
N ALA A 24 -12.64 -2.24 4.19
CA ALA A 24 -11.30 -2.73 4.50
C ALA A 24 -10.95 -3.91 3.60
N LEU A 25 -10.00 -3.69 2.67
CA LEU A 25 -9.60 -4.72 1.71
C LEU A 25 -8.99 -5.94 2.41
N CYS A 26 -8.21 -5.72 3.48
CA CYS A 26 -7.64 -6.81 4.27
C CYS A 26 -8.71 -7.73 4.87
N LEU A 27 -9.84 -7.20 5.34
CA LEU A 27 -10.95 -7.98 5.88
C LEU A 27 -11.71 -8.74 4.80
N LYS A 28 -11.91 -8.11 3.63
CA LYS A 28 -12.53 -8.78 2.47
C LYS A 28 -11.71 -9.97 2.00
N LEU A 29 -10.40 -9.79 1.86
CA LEU A 29 -9.48 -10.83 1.43
C LEU A 29 -9.34 -11.96 2.46
N ALA A 30 -9.44 -11.64 3.76
CA ALA A 30 -9.40 -12.62 4.83
C ALA A 30 -10.72 -13.36 5.07
N GLY A 31 -11.82 -12.94 4.43
CA GLY A 31 -13.14 -13.51 4.69
C GLY A 31 -13.71 -13.17 6.08
N THR A 32 -13.23 -12.09 6.72
CA THR A 32 -13.63 -11.68 8.08
C THR A 32 -14.26 -10.28 8.08
N PRO A 33 -15.37 -10.04 7.36
CA PRO A 33 -15.95 -8.70 7.18
C PRO A 33 -16.48 -8.05 8.48
N GLY A 34 -16.73 -8.84 9.53
CA GLY A 34 -17.23 -8.37 10.81
C GLY A 34 -16.15 -8.02 11.85
N ALA A 35 -14.86 -8.07 11.49
CA ALA A 35 -13.80 -7.69 12.42
C ALA A 35 -13.84 -6.19 12.74
N ASP A 36 -13.51 -5.83 13.97
CA ASP A 36 -13.53 -4.45 14.51
C ASP A 36 -12.18 -3.73 14.39
N ARG A 37 -11.17 -4.39 13.81
CA ARG A 37 -9.81 -3.87 13.60
C ARG A 37 -9.26 -4.33 12.24
N PRO A 38 -8.35 -3.55 11.62
CA PRO A 38 -7.71 -3.97 10.38
C PRO A 38 -6.69 -5.09 10.64
N LEU A 39 -6.61 -6.03 9.70
CA LEU A 39 -5.53 -7.03 9.66
C LEU A 39 -4.30 -6.43 9.00
N ALA A 40 -3.43 -5.81 9.80
CA ALA A 40 -2.26 -5.06 9.31
C ALA A 40 -1.32 -5.91 8.43
N GLY A 41 -1.08 -7.17 8.81
CA GLY A 41 -0.25 -8.09 8.02
C GLY A 41 -0.86 -8.51 6.67
N MET A 42 -2.15 -8.24 6.44
CA MET A 42 -2.84 -8.50 5.18
C MET A 42 -3.22 -7.19 4.45
N CYS A 43 -2.66 -6.06 4.86
CA CYS A 43 -2.96 -4.79 4.23
C CYS A 43 -2.34 -4.73 2.83
N ASP A 44 -3.19 -4.58 1.83
CA ASP A 44 -2.81 -4.20 0.47
C ASP A 44 -3.11 -2.71 0.28
N SER A 45 -2.23 -1.86 0.82
CA SER A 45 -2.45 -0.42 0.95
C SER A 45 -2.39 0.34 -0.37
N ALA A 46 -1.75 -0.20 -1.41
CA ALA A 46 -1.85 0.36 -2.76
C ALA A 46 -3.26 0.23 -3.36
N ARG A 47 -4.10 -0.68 -2.84
CA ARG A 47 -5.46 -0.94 -3.34
C ARG A 47 -6.57 -0.61 -2.34
N CYS A 48 -6.24 -0.49 -1.07
CA CYS A 48 -7.24 -0.26 -0.03
C CYS A 48 -7.66 1.23 -0.01
N PRO A 49 -8.96 1.55 -0.17
CA PRO A 49 -9.43 2.94 -0.18
C PRO A 49 -9.36 3.65 1.18
N GLN A 50 -8.97 2.93 2.23
CA GLN A 50 -8.80 3.46 3.59
C GLN A 50 -7.33 3.69 3.95
N ALA A 51 -6.39 3.46 3.02
CA ALA A 51 -4.97 3.69 3.24
C ALA A 51 -4.55 5.06 2.70
N THR A 52 -3.70 5.77 3.44
CA THR A 52 -3.00 6.96 2.95
C THR A 52 -1.49 6.77 3.02
N HIS A 53 -0.80 7.32 2.03
CA HIS A 53 0.65 7.31 1.93
C HIS A 53 1.20 8.71 2.24
N HIS A 54 2.38 8.74 2.86
CA HIS A 54 3.00 9.95 3.39
C HIS A 54 4.51 9.84 3.18
N PRO A 55 5.27 10.95 3.29
CA PRO A 55 6.71 10.93 3.02
C PRO A 55 7.49 9.88 3.82
N CYS A 56 7.09 9.64 5.08
CA CYS A 56 7.70 8.61 5.92
C CYS A 56 7.53 7.17 5.39
N HIS A 57 6.55 6.91 4.53
CA HIS A 57 6.31 5.59 3.93
C HIS A 57 7.13 5.37 2.64
N LEU A 58 7.71 6.43 2.06
CA LEU A 58 8.44 6.38 0.79
C LEU A 58 9.53 5.28 0.74
N PRO A 59 10.36 5.08 1.78
CA PRO A 59 11.44 4.08 1.71
C PRO A 59 10.91 2.65 1.51
N VAL A 60 9.77 2.31 2.12
CA VAL A 60 9.17 0.97 1.98
C VAL A 60 8.68 0.74 0.55
N TRP A 61 8.03 1.73 -0.06
CA TRP A 61 7.52 1.64 -1.43
C TRP A 61 8.64 1.65 -2.48
N GLN A 62 9.67 2.47 -2.28
CA GLN A 62 10.87 2.44 -3.13
C GLN A 62 11.56 1.07 -3.08
N SER A 63 11.71 0.49 -1.88
CA SER A 63 12.27 -0.85 -1.72
C SER A 63 11.42 -1.91 -2.43
N GLN A 64 10.10 -1.87 -2.29
CA GLN A 64 9.20 -2.80 -2.96
C GLN A 64 9.31 -2.70 -4.50
N ALA A 65 9.24 -1.48 -5.06
CA ALA A 65 9.37 -1.26 -6.50
C ALA A 65 10.75 -1.72 -7.02
N ALA A 66 11.83 -1.45 -6.29
CA ALA A 66 13.17 -1.92 -6.63
C ALA A 66 13.25 -3.45 -6.64
N ASN A 67 12.68 -4.12 -5.63
CA ASN A 67 12.66 -5.58 -5.58
C ASN A 67 11.90 -6.19 -6.76
N HIS A 68 10.74 -5.64 -7.14
CA HIS A 68 10.01 -6.10 -8.31
C HIS A 68 10.82 -5.91 -9.61
N LYS A 69 11.49 -4.76 -9.77
CA LYS A 69 12.37 -4.48 -10.91
C LYS A 69 13.51 -5.51 -11.01
N VAL A 70 14.12 -5.91 -9.89
CA VAL A 70 15.17 -6.94 -9.86
C VAL A 70 14.68 -8.28 -10.40
N PHE A 71 13.48 -8.73 -10.00
CA PHE A 71 12.92 -9.99 -10.51
C PHE A 71 12.57 -9.90 -12.00
N LEU A 72 11.94 -8.80 -12.43
CA LEU A 72 11.53 -8.59 -13.82
C LEU A 72 12.71 -8.44 -14.78
N ALA A 73 13.87 -8.01 -14.29
CA ALA A 73 15.11 -7.92 -15.06
C ALA A 73 15.80 -9.28 -15.28
N LYS A 74 15.42 -10.34 -14.54
CA LYS A 74 16.06 -11.66 -14.69
C LYS A 74 15.67 -12.29 -16.04
N PRO A 75 16.65 -12.67 -16.90
CA PRO A 75 16.37 -13.23 -18.22
C PRO A 75 15.54 -14.52 -18.21
N ARG A 76 15.65 -15.31 -17.14
CA ARG A 76 14.93 -16.58 -16.97
C ARG A 76 13.72 -16.48 -16.05
N PHE A 77 13.17 -15.29 -15.83
CA PHE A 77 11.97 -15.13 -15.02
C PHE A 77 10.75 -15.74 -15.75
N PRO A 78 9.96 -16.63 -15.11
CA PRO A 78 8.84 -17.28 -15.76
C PRO A 78 7.84 -16.28 -16.35
N LYS A 79 7.38 -16.52 -17.58
CA LYS A 79 6.48 -15.57 -18.29
C LYS A 79 5.19 -15.28 -17.51
N GLY A 80 4.54 -16.30 -16.96
CA GLY A 80 3.33 -16.12 -16.15
C GLY A 80 3.58 -15.30 -14.89
N GLU A 81 4.72 -15.52 -14.25
CA GLU A 81 5.13 -14.75 -13.07
C GLU A 81 5.48 -13.30 -13.45
N LYS A 82 6.08 -13.07 -14.62
CA LYS A 82 6.29 -11.73 -15.18
C LYS A 82 4.96 -10.99 -15.35
N THR A 83 3.96 -11.64 -15.95
CA THR A 83 2.61 -11.09 -16.14
C THR A 83 1.95 -10.78 -14.80
N ARG A 84 2.14 -11.62 -13.78
CA ARG A 84 1.60 -11.39 -12.43
C ARG A 84 2.28 -10.23 -11.70
N LEU A 85 3.60 -10.10 -11.84
CA LEU A 85 4.41 -9.14 -11.08
C LEU A 85 4.40 -7.73 -11.69
N MET A 86 4.18 -7.60 -13.00
CA MET A 86 4.12 -6.29 -13.68
C MET A 86 3.10 -5.33 -13.06
N PRO A 87 1.82 -5.72 -12.85
CA PRO A 87 0.84 -4.84 -12.19
C PRO A 87 1.20 -4.47 -10.75
N GLU A 88 1.93 -5.32 -10.03
CA GLU A 88 2.40 -4.99 -8.68
C GLU A 88 3.50 -3.93 -8.72
N LEU A 89 4.43 -4.00 -9.69
CA LEU A 89 5.41 -2.94 -9.92
C LEU A 89 4.73 -1.62 -10.28
N GLU A 90 3.77 -1.64 -11.19
CA GLU A 90 3.05 -0.44 -11.61
C GLU A 90 2.33 0.24 -10.43
N ARG A 91 1.69 -0.55 -9.56
CA ARG A 91 1.08 -0.04 -8.32
C ARG A 91 2.11 0.57 -7.38
N ALA A 92 3.21 -0.14 -7.12
CA ALA A 92 4.27 0.34 -6.24
C ALA A 92 4.87 1.66 -6.73
N GLN A 93 5.15 1.74 -8.04
CA GLN A 93 5.71 2.93 -8.67
C GLN A 93 4.74 4.10 -8.61
N ARG A 94 3.44 3.87 -8.83
CA ARG A 94 2.42 4.91 -8.69
C ARG A 94 2.42 5.51 -7.27
N VAL A 95 2.49 4.67 -6.23
CA VAL A 95 2.54 5.17 -4.84
C VAL A 95 3.81 5.99 -4.60
N VAL A 96 4.97 5.55 -5.12
CA VAL A 96 6.21 6.32 -5.04
C VAL A 96 6.05 7.70 -5.69
N ASP A 97 5.52 7.73 -6.91
CA ASP A 97 5.37 8.95 -7.70
C ASP A 97 4.38 9.92 -7.01
N GLU A 98 3.27 9.42 -6.48
CA GLU A 98 2.28 10.19 -5.72
C GLU A 98 2.87 10.79 -4.43
N ILE A 99 3.69 10.03 -3.67
CA ILE A 99 4.34 10.56 -2.47
C ILE A 99 5.34 11.67 -2.84
N ILE A 100 6.14 11.48 -3.89
CA ILE A 100 7.11 12.48 -4.35
C ILE A 100 6.39 13.75 -4.81
N ALA A 101 5.35 13.61 -5.64
CA ALA A 101 4.56 14.74 -6.13
C ALA A 101 3.90 15.53 -4.97
N ALA A 102 3.29 14.83 -4.01
CA ALA A 102 2.68 15.48 -2.84
C ALA A 102 3.71 16.17 -1.93
N SER A 103 4.93 15.63 -1.84
CA SER A 103 6.02 16.24 -1.05
C SER A 103 6.55 17.51 -1.70
N ALA A 104 6.60 17.57 -3.03
CA ALA A 104 7.01 18.75 -3.77
C ALA A 104 5.97 19.88 -3.64
N ALA A 105 4.68 19.56 -3.77
CA ALA A 105 3.60 20.56 -3.69
C ALA A 105 3.38 21.13 -2.27
N GLY A 106 3.80 20.44 -1.22
CA GLY A 106 3.71 20.92 0.17
C GLY A 106 4.88 21.79 0.62
N GLY A 107 5.87 22.03 -0.25
CA GLY A 107 7.04 22.87 -0.01
C GLY A 107 6.98 24.26 -0.64
N GLU A 108 5.85 24.62 -1.28
CA GLU A 108 5.55 25.94 -1.83
C GLU A 108 4.68 26.79 -0.88
#